data_AF-A0A096M161-F1
#
_entry.id   AF-A0A096M161-F1
#
_cell.length_a   1.000
_cell.length_b   1.000
_cell.length_c   1.000
_cell.angle_alpha   90.00
_cell.angle_beta   90.00
_cell.angle_gamma   90.00
#
_symmetry.space_group_name_H-M   'P 1'
#
loop_
_entity.id
_entity.type
_entity.pdbx_description
1 polymer ?
#
loop_
_entity_poly.entity_id
_entity_poly.type
_entity_poly.pdbx_seq_one_letter_code
_entity_poly.pdbx_strand_id
1 'polypeptide(L)'
;TGVTHGADVDLIDQVRRRVRLEGTNQDGQYTIVFCPIVSRVGSDVEAAMQNMPSNKKVVLVLMHHTRDPDYSTAGRSWSEVYRNVDLEVHVLFHESVPGLLTCSQNTNAVYQIQEYLQPSRIN
;
A
#
# COMPACT_ATOMS: atom_id res chain seq x y z
N THR A 1 3.74 12.99 6.86
CA THR A 1 3.70 11.52 6.69
C THR A 1 4.18 10.87 7.98
N GLY A 2 3.64 9.70 8.33
CA GLY A 2 4.00 8.98 9.54
C GLY A 2 5.30 8.17 9.39
N VAL A 3 5.87 7.76 10.53
CA VAL A 3 7.04 6.88 10.58
C VAL A 3 6.59 5.44 10.43
N THR A 4 7.19 4.70 9.50
CA THR A 4 6.84 3.30 9.16
C THR A 4 7.76 2.27 9.79
N HIS A 5 8.86 2.69 10.42
CA HIS A 5 9.89 1.80 10.97
C HIS A 5 10.43 0.77 9.95
N GLY A 6 10.50 1.15 8.67
CA GLY A 6 11.01 0.30 7.58
C GLY A 6 9.98 -0.67 6.98
N ALA A 7 8.73 -0.63 7.43
CA ALA A 7 7.66 -1.48 6.89
C ALA A 7 7.33 -1.21 5.41
N ASP A 8 7.49 0.04 4.96
CA ASP A 8 7.34 0.45 3.56
C ASP A 8 8.45 -0.16 2.68
N VAL A 9 9.69 -0.12 3.17
CA VAL A 9 10.83 -0.74 2.50
C VAL A 9 10.66 -2.26 2.42
N ASP A 10 10.30 -2.90 3.52
CA ASP A 10 10.04 -4.34 3.57
C ASP A 10 8.91 -4.75 2.61
N LEU A 11 7.80 -4.02 2.59
CA LEU A 11 6.72 -4.25 1.63
C LEU A 11 7.22 -4.17 0.17
N ILE A 12 7.98 -3.12 -0.18
CA ILE A 12 8.52 -2.97 -1.54
C ILE A 12 9.50 -4.09 -1.89
N ASP A 13 10.38 -4.47 -0.98
CA ASP A 13 11.35 -5.54 -1.22
C ASP A 13 10.66 -6.89 -1.42
N GLN A 14 9.57 -7.15 -0.71
CA GLN A 14 8.73 -8.33 -0.94
C GLN A 14 8.01 -8.28 -2.29
N VAL A 15 7.42 -7.13 -2.67
CA VAL A 15 6.77 -6.95 -3.98
C VAL A 15 7.78 -7.17 -5.13
N ARG A 16 9.00 -6.63 -4.99
CA ARG A 16 10.08 -6.75 -5.98
C ARG A 16 10.53 -8.18 -6.27
N ARG A 17 10.21 -9.15 -5.40
CA ARG A 17 10.52 -10.57 -5.64
C ARG A 17 9.80 -11.14 -6.86
N ARG A 18 8.68 -10.55 -7.29
CA ARG A 18 7.90 -11.00 -8.45
C ARG A 18 7.60 -9.92 -9.49
N VAL A 19 7.73 -8.65 -9.13
CA VAL A 19 7.43 -7.52 -10.00
C VAL A 19 8.65 -6.64 -10.17
N ARG A 20 8.94 -6.24 -11.41
CA ARG A 20 9.98 -5.25 -11.68
C ARG A 20 9.41 -3.85 -11.44
N LEU A 21 9.81 -3.22 -10.33
CA LEU A 21 9.47 -1.82 -10.03
C LEU A 21 10.62 -0.91 -10.51
N GLU A 22 10.35 -0.02 -11.45
CA GLU A 22 11.34 0.92 -11.99
C GLU A 22 11.21 2.31 -11.32
N GLY A 23 12.04 2.57 -10.30
CA GLY A 23 12.20 3.89 -9.70
C GLY A 23 10.92 4.55 -9.17
N THR A 24 11.02 5.85 -8.83
CA THR A 24 9.88 6.71 -8.45
C THR A 24 9.52 7.69 -9.57
N ASN A 25 9.86 7.34 -10.81
CA ASN A 25 9.77 8.27 -11.93
C ASN A 25 8.30 8.48 -12.32
N GLN A 26 7.93 9.74 -12.59
CA GLN A 26 6.55 10.14 -12.88
C GLN A 26 5.98 9.52 -14.17
N ASP A 27 6.81 8.82 -14.96
CA ASP A 27 6.42 8.17 -16.21
C ASP A 27 5.83 6.77 -16.03
N GLY A 28 5.91 6.18 -14.82
CA GLY A 28 5.34 4.87 -14.53
C GLY A 28 3.82 4.81 -14.73
N GLN A 29 3.29 3.67 -15.21
CA GLN A 29 1.85 3.49 -15.41
C GLN A 29 1.05 3.47 -14.08
N TYR A 30 1.70 3.04 -13.00
CA TYR A 30 1.13 2.90 -11.67
C TYR A 30 1.96 3.66 -10.64
N THR A 31 1.31 4.21 -9.63
CA THR A 31 1.94 4.85 -8.47
C THR A 31 1.54 4.10 -7.21
N ILE A 32 2.52 3.65 -6.42
CA ILE A 32 2.27 3.09 -5.08
C ILE A 32 2.31 4.24 -4.07
N VAL A 33 1.23 4.45 -3.34
CA VAL A 33 1.11 5.52 -2.34
C VAL A 33 1.08 4.89 -0.95
N PHE A 34 2.09 5.20 -0.13
CA PHE A 34 2.13 4.81 1.28
C PHE A 34 1.35 5.79 2.13
N CYS A 35 0.36 5.28 2.86
CA CYS A 35 -0.45 6.03 3.80
C CYS A 35 -0.34 5.42 5.21
N PRO A 36 0.70 5.79 5.99
CA PRO A 36 0.75 5.45 7.41
C PRO A 36 -0.41 6.10 8.15
N ILE A 37 -1.20 5.29 8.85
CA ILE A 37 -2.34 5.76 9.65
C ILE A 37 -1.81 6.23 11.00
N VAL A 38 -1.81 7.54 11.23
CA VAL A 38 -1.28 8.18 12.44
C VAL A 38 -2.40 8.75 13.29
N SER A 39 -3.44 9.29 12.64
CA SER A 39 -4.50 10.02 13.30
C SER A 39 -5.85 9.33 13.11
N ARG A 40 -6.34 9.33 11.87
CA ARG A 40 -7.61 8.76 11.44
C ARG A 40 -7.48 8.40 9.97
N VAL A 41 -8.00 7.23 9.61
CA VAL A 41 -7.91 6.69 8.24
C VAL A 41 -8.34 7.72 7.20
N GLY A 42 -9.47 8.41 7.41
CA GLY A 42 -9.97 9.39 6.43
C GLY A 42 -9.04 10.57 6.18
N SER A 43 -8.58 11.22 7.24
CA SER A 43 -7.71 12.40 7.13
C SER A 43 -6.33 12.04 6.58
N ASP A 44 -5.79 10.89 6.97
CA ASP A 44 -4.48 10.44 6.50
C ASP A 44 -4.54 10.07 5.00
N VAL A 45 -5.61 9.42 4.54
CA VAL A 45 -5.82 9.11 3.11
C VAL A 45 -6.05 10.38 2.29
N GLU A 46 -6.86 11.32 2.78
CA GLU A 46 -7.06 12.63 2.13
C GLU A 46 -5.73 13.34 1.91
N ALA A 47 -4.86 13.36 2.93
CA ALA A 47 -3.53 13.96 2.84
C ALA A 47 -2.61 13.20 1.86
N ALA A 48 -2.66 11.87 1.85
CA ALA A 48 -1.86 11.04 0.94
C ALA A 48 -2.28 11.21 -0.53
N MET A 49 -3.57 11.43 -0.79
CA MET A 49 -4.14 11.52 -2.14
C MET A 49 -4.23 12.95 -2.68
N GLN A 50 -4.05 13.99 -1.85
CA GLN A 50 -4.32 15.39 -2.18
C GLN A 50 -3.71 15.88 -3.50
N ASN A 51 -2.50 15.44 -3.84
CA ASN A 51 -1.76 15.89 -5.04
C ASN A 51 -1.58 14.79 -6.09
N MET A 52 -2.33 13.69 -5.99
CA MET A 52 -2.20 12.59 -6.96
C MET A 52 -2.86 12.95 -8.29
N PRO A 53 -2.14 12.85 -9.42
CA PRO A 53 -2.72 13.07 -10.74
C PRO A 53 -3.86 12.09 -11.00
N SER A 54 -5.00 12.60 -11.46
CA SER A 54 -6.19 11.78 -11.74
C SER A 54 -6.00 10.79 -12.89
N ASN A 55 -4.97 10.98 -13.72
CA ASN A 55 -4.64 10.13 -14.87
C ASN A 55 -3.63 9.00 -14.54
N LYS A 56 -3.19 8.87 -13.28
CA LYS A 56 -2.31 7.80 -12.81
C LYS A 56 -3.09 6.79 -11.99
N LYS A 57 -2.90 5.50 -12.27
CA LYS A 57 -3.46 4.42 -11.44
C LYS A 57 -2.71 4.33 -10.13
N VAL A 58 -3.43 4.32 -9.02
CA VAL A 58 -2.89 4.31 -7.67
C VAL A 58 -3.10 2.95 -7.03
N VAL A 59 -2.02 2.40 -6.47
CA VAL A 59 -2.04 1.35 -5.47
C VAL A 59 -1.92 2.04 -4.11
N LEU A 60 -3.03 2.15 -3.38
CA LEU A 60 -3.07 2.78 -2.06
C LEU A 60 -2.75 1.74 -0.98
N VAL A 61 -1.67 1.97 -0.23
CA VAL A 61 -1.24 1.10 0.86
C VAL A 61 -1.53 1.77 2.19
N LEU A 62 -2.57 1.31 2.88
CA LEU A 62 -2.90 1.78 4.23
C LEU A 62 -2.05 1.01 5.25
N MET A 63 -1.18 1.71 5.97
CA MET A 63 -0.26 1.09 6.91
C MET A 63 -0.74 1.35 8.35
N HIS A 64 -1.23 0.31 9.01
CA HIS A 64 -1.79 0.38 10.35
C HIS A 64 -0.72 0.05 11.38
N HIS A 65 -0.49 0.98 12.29
CA HIS A 65 0.41 0.79 13.42
C HIS A 65 -0.31 0.00 14.52
N THR A 66 0.02 -1.29 14.66
CA THR A 66 -0.63 -2.19 15.61
C THR A 66 0.23 -3.40 15.91
N ARG A 67 0.16 -3.93 17.15
CA ARG A 67 0.78 -5.22 17.51
C ARG A 67 -0.10 -6.43 17.19
N ASP A 68 -1.38 -6.20 16.91
CA ASP A 68 -2.37 -7.24 16.69
C ASP A 68 -2.29 -7.74 15.24
N PRO A 69 -1.88 -9.02 15.00
CA PRO A 69 -1.80 -9.56 13.64
C PRO A 69 -3.17 -9.81 13.00
N ASP A 70 -4.24 -9.80 13.78
CA ASP A 70 -5.64 -10.02 13.36
C ASP A 70 -6.45 -8.71 13.37
N TYR A 71 -5.77 -7.55 13.43
CA TYR A 71 -6.41 -6.25 13.48
C TYR A 71 -7.38 -6.04 12.30
N SER A 72 -8.64 -5.75 12.63
CA SER A 72 -9.65 -5.52 11.60
C SER A 72 -9.42 -4.22 10.86
N THR A 73 -9.30 -4.30 9.55
CA THR A 73 -9.16 -3.13 8.67
C THR A 73 -10.40 -2.85 7.85
N ALA A 74 -11.55 -3.38 8.27
CA ALA A 74 -12.83 -3.11 7.62
C ALA A 74 -13.12 -1.61 7.61
N GLY A 75 -13.60 -1.10 6.48
CA GLY A 75 -13.80 0.33 6.32
C GLY A 75 -14.43 0.69 4.98
N ARG A 76 -14.37 1.98 4.68
CA ARG A 76 -14.77 2.55 3.38
C ARG A 76 -13.83 2.03 2.29
N SER A 77 -14.40 1.72 1.12
CA SER A 77 -13.63 1.52 -0.11
C SER A 77 -13.16 2.86 -0.68
N TRP A 78 -11.85 3.10 -0.75
CA TRP A 78 -11.32 4.37 -1.23
C TRP A 78 -11.43 4.57 -2.73
N SER A 79 -11.65 3.49 -3.50
CA SER A 79 -11.95 3.59 -4.94
C SER A 79 -13.30 4.27 -5.24
N GLU A 80 -14.23 4.28 -4.27
CA GLU A 80 -15.50 5.02 -4.38
C GLU A 80 -15.31 6.54 -4.22
N VAL A 81 -14.22 6.96 -3.56
CA VAL A 81 -13.88 8.38 -3.32
C VAL A 81 -12.89 8.88 -4.36
N TYR A 82 -11.85 8.10 -4.62
CA TYR A 82 -10.76 8.43 -5.53
C TYR A 82 -10.78 7.46 -6.71
N ARG A 83 -11.36 7.90 -7.84
CA ARG A 83 -11.52 7.09 -9.06
C ARG A 83 -10.20 6.55 -9.64
N ASN A 84 -9.08 7.13 -9.25
CA ASN A 84 -7.76 6.70 -9.69
C ASN A 84 -7.10 5.68 -8.74
N VAL A 85 -7.73 5.34 -7.60
CA VAL A 85 -7.34 4.20 -6.76
C VAL A 85 -7.90 2.92 -7.39
N ASP A 86 -7.01 2.16 -8.03
CA ASP A 86 -7.35 0.90 -8.71
C ASP A 86 -7.17 -0.31 -7.77
N LEU A 87 -6.24 -0.22 -6.82
CA LEU A 87 -5.99 -1.25 -5.81
C LEU A 87 -5.81 -0.58 -4.45
N GLU A 88 -6.52 -1.10 -3.46
CA GLU A 88 -6.37 -0.75 -2.05
C GLU A 88 -5.92 -1.98 -1.28
N VAL A 89 -4.87 -1.83 -0.47
CA VAL A 89 -4.38 -2.90 0.42
C VAL A 89 -4.07 -2.34 1.80
N HIS A 90 -4.25 -3.19 2.80
CA HIS A 90 -3.96 -2.86 4.19
C HIS A 90 -2.79 -3.70 4.69
N VAL A 91 -1.83 -3.04 5.33
CA VAL A 91 -0.71 -3.71 5.97
C VAL A 91 -0.56 -3.30 7.43
N LEU A 92 -0.04 -4.21 8.24
CA LEU A 92 0.14 -4.06 9.67
C LEU A 92 1.63 -4.00 10.00
N PHE A 93 2.04 -3.05 10.84
CA PHE A 93 3.42 -2.94 11.30
C PHE A 93 3.47 -2.43 12.74
N HIS A 94 4.59 -2.67 13.41
CA HIS A 94 4.84 -2.19 14.75
C HIS A 94 6.34 -2.12 15.02
N GLU A 95 6.81 -1.08 15.73
CA GLU A 95 8.24 -0.82 15.98
C GLU A 95 8.94 -1.89 16.84
N SER A 96 8.20 -2.82 17.42
CA SER A 96 8.76 -3.93 18.20
C SER A 96 9.34 -5.05 17.34
N VAL A 97 9.04 -5.06 16.05
CA VAL A 97 9.62 -5.97 15.06
C VAL A 97 10.10 -5.15 13.86
N PRO A 98 11.19 -5.55 13.18
CA PRO A 98 11.61 -4.87 11.97
C PRO A 98 10.60 -5.11 10.85
N GLY A 99 10.17 -4.05 10.16
CA GLY A 99 9.33 -4.15 8.96
C GLY A 99 7.87 -4.51 9.24
N LEU A 100 7.27 -5.29 8.35
CA LEU A 100 5.89 -5.74 8.43
C LEU A 100 5.69 -6.82 9.50
N LEU A 101 4.51 -6.88 10.10
CA LEU A 101 4.13 -8.05 10.90
C LEU A 101 4.11 -9.31 10.03
N THR A 102 4.56 -10.44 10.58
CA THR A 102 4.38 -11.75 9.94
C THR A 102 2.95 -12.23 10.17
N CYS A 103 2.05 -11.93 9.25
CA CYS A 103 0.64 -12.36 9.29
C CYS A 103 0.07 -12.65 7.90
N SER A 104 -1.08 -13.31 7.86
CA SER A 104 -1.80 -13.65 6.62
C SER A 104 -2.22 -12.40 5.85
N GLN A 105 -2.65 -11.34 6.54
CA GLN A 105 -3.06 -10.09 5.93
C GLN A 105 -1.91 -9.43 5.14
N ASN A 106 -0.73 -9.30 5.73
CA ASN A 106 0.43 -8.73 5.06
C ASN A 106 0.91 -9.60 3.89
N THR A 107 0.89 -10.93 4.09
CA THR A 107 1.20 -11.89 3.02
C THR A 107 0.25 -11.72 1.83
N ASN A 108 -1.06 -11.60 2.10
CA ASN A 108 -2.07 -11.39 1.08
C ASN A 108 -1.97 -10.02 0.42
N ALA A 109 -1.61 -8.96 1.16
CA ALA A 109 -1.39 -7.63 0.61
C ALA A 109 -0.22 -7.64 -0.40
N VAL A 110 0.90 -8.27 -0.05
CA VAL A 110 2.04 -8.46 -0.97
C VAL A 110 1.60 -9.19 -2.23
N TYR A 111 0.87 -10.30 -2.09
CA TYR A 111 0.40 -11.06 -3.25
C TYR A 111 -0.54 -10.26 -4.14
N GLN A 112 -1.50 -9.52 -3.58
CA GLN A 112 -2.41 -8.66 -4.34
C GLN A 112 -1.66 -7.60 -5.13
N ILE A 113 -0.68 -6.92 -4.52
CA ILE A 113 0.14 -5.93 -5.24
C ILE A 113 0.94 -6.63 -6.36
N GLN A 114 1.53 -7.79 -6.07
CA GLN A 114 2.30 -8.54 -7.07
C GLN A 114 1.44 -8.98 -8.26
N GLU A 115 0.25 -9.51 -8.02
CA GLU A 115 -0.68 -9.93 -9.08
C GLU A 115 -1.18 -8.75 -9.89
N TYR A 116 -1.53 -7.64 -9.21
CA TYR A 116 -2.03 -6.44 -9.87
C TYR A 116 -0.97 -5.76 -10.76
N LEU A 117 0.29 -5.72 -10.31
CA LEU A 117 1.39 -5.10 -11.04
C LEU A 117 2.14 -6.05 -11.98
N GLN A 118 1.80 -7.33 -12.01
CA GLN A 118 2.41 -8.26 -12.96
C GLN A 118 2.05 -7.83 -14.40
N PRO A 119 3.01 -7.83 -15.33
CA PRO A 119 2.71 -7.62 -16.74
C PRO A 119 1.72 -8.69 -17.17
N SER A 120 0.61 -8.30 -17.81
CA SER A 120 -0.33 -9.25 -18.39
C SER A 120 0.46 -10.20 -19.30
N ARG A 121 0.38 -11.50 -19.04
CA ARG A 121 0.86 -12.50 -20.00
C ARG A 121 0.04 -12.32 -21.27
N ILE A 122 0.62 -11.65 -22.26
CA ILE A 122 0.09 -11.70 -23.62
C ILE A 122 0.25 -13.15 -24.06
N ASN A 123 -0.86 -13.87 -24.13
CA ASN A 123 -0.96 -15.11 -24.92
C ASN A 123 -1.22 -14.75 -26.37
#